data_AF-V2Y2M3-F1
#
_entry.id   AF-V2Y2M3-F1
#
_cell.length_a   1.000
_cell.length_b   1.000
_cell.length_c   1.000
_cell.angle_alpha   90.00
_cell.angle_beta   90.00
_cell.angle_gamma   90.00
#
_symmetry.space_group_name_H-M   'P 1'
#
loop_
_entity.id
_entity.type
_entity.pdbx_description
1 polymer ?
#
loop_
_entity_poly.entity_id
_entity_poly.type
_entity_poly.pdbx_seq_one_letter_code
_entity_poly.pdbx_strand_id
1 'polypeptide(L)'
;MRNKVIKLIKDNRGGTYIELSFVVLVFAWLLAIAVGIFPVFVKIKALNDYASFTARMIALEGGINDKVREGMAKYRDTEQLTTVTEDFSECEFYRDKDIQLNSLVSVKVKDEYRMNIIGVPFNVPISAKALSRSEVYHK
;
A
#
# COMPACT_ATOMS: atom_id res chain seq x y z
N MET A 1 -38.74 21.84 52.27
CA MET A 1 -38.52 21.78 50.80
C MET A 1 -37.07 21.47 50.38
N ARG A 2 -36.08 21.53 51.29
CA ARG A 2 -34.66 21.23 51.02
C ARG A 2 -34.37 19.77 50.62
N ASN A 3 -35.24 18.83 51.01
CA ASN A 3 -35.05 17.39 50.76
C ASN A 3 -35.47 16.91 49.36
N LYS A 4 -36.17 17.74 48.57
CA LYS A 4 -36.53 17.42 47.17
C LYS A 4 -35.39 17.71 46.18
N VAL A 5 -34.61 18.76 46.44
CA VAL A 5 -33.49 19.17 45.58
C VAL A 5 -32.36 18.13 45.59
N ILE A 6 -32.09 17.53 46.76
CA ILE A 6 -31.10 16.46 46.92
C ILE A 6 -31.52 15.17 46.17
N LYS A 7 -32.84 14.92 46.04
CA LYS A 7 -33.34 13.77 45.25
C LYS A 7 -33.15 13.94 43.74
N LEU A 8 -33.11 15.18 43.24
CA LEU A 8 -32.90 15.48 41.83
C LEU A 8 -31.44 15.30 41.39
N ILE A 9 -30.49 15.57 42.29
CA ILE A 9 -29.05 15.30 42.08
C ILE A 9 -28.75 13.79 42.19
N LYS A 10 -29.61 13.03 42.90
CA LYS A 10 -29.50 11.58 43.09
C LYS A 10 -30.04 10.75 41.91
N ASP A 11 -30.71 11.36 40.95
CA ASP A 11 -31.20 10.67 39.75
C ASP A 11 -30.09 10.69 38.69
N ASN A 12 -29.30 9.61 38.71
CA ASN A 12 -28.11 9.28 37.92
C ASN A 12 -28.30 9.24 36.39
N ARG A 13 -29.27 9.98 35.85
CA ARG A 13 -29.66 9.95 34.43
C ARG A 13 -28.64 10.62 33.52
N GLY A 14 -27.81 11.54 34.02
CA GLY A 14 -26.77 12.20 33.23
C GLY A 14 -25.56 11.33 32.93
N GLY A 15 -25.26 10.34 33.79
CA GLY A 15 -24.11 9.45 33.64
C GLY A 15 -24.17 8.64 32.35
N THR A 16 -25.35 8.07 32.04
CA THR A 16 -25.55 7.27 30.82
C THR A 16 -25.40 8.08 29.53
N TYR A 17 -25.84 9.34 29.50
CA TYR A 17 -25.68 10.19 28.31
C TYR A 17 -24.22 10.60 28.09
N ILE A 18 -23.49 10.90 29.16
CA ILE A 18 -22.07 11.23 29.10
C ILE A 18 -21.27 9.99 28.67
N GLU A 19 -21.53 8.84 29.29
CA GLU A 19 -20.86 7.57 28.95
C GLU A 19 -21.10 7.18 27.49
N LEU A 20 -22.35 7.24 27.02
CA LEU A 20 -22.67 6.97 25.61
C LEU A 20 -21.96 7.94 24.66
N SER A 21 -21.92 9.23 25.01
CA SER A 21 -21.26 10.26 24.20
C SER A 21 -19.75 10.03 24.10
N PHE A 22 -19.11 9.63 25.20
CA PHE A 22 -17.70 9.23 25.20
C PHE A 22 -17.45 7.99 24.34
N VAL A 23 -18.31 6.97 24.42
CA VAL A 23 -18.20 5.76 23.57
C VAL A 23 -18.30 6.12 22.09
N VAL A 24 -19.27 6.95 21.71
CA VAL A 24 -19.42 7.41 20.32
C VAL A 24 -18.20 8.20 19.86
N LEU A 25 -17.65 9.07 20.71
CA LEU A 25 -16.47 9.86 20.40
C LEU A 25 -15.24 8.96 20.20
N VAL A 26 -15.01 8.00 21.09
CA VAL A 26 -13.90 7.02 20.96
C VAL A 26 -14.06 6.20 19.68
N PHE A 27 -15.28 5.73 19.39
CA PHE A 27 -15.54 4.95 18.18
C PHE A 27 -15.30 5.77 16.90
N ALA A 28 -15.78 7.01 16.85
CA ALA A 28 -15.53 7.92 15.75
C ALA A 28 -14.03 8.19 15.55
N TRP A 29 -13.28 8.31 16.64
CA TRP A 29 -11.83 8.50 16.58
C TRP A 29 -11.10 7.27 16.06
N LEU A 30 -11.48 6.07 16.50
CA LEU A 30 -10.94 4.81 15.98
C LEU A 30 -11.25 4.64 14.49
N LEU A 31 -12.46 4.97 14.06
CA LEU A 31 -12.83 4.95 12.65
C LEU A 31 -12.01 5.94 11.83
N ALA A 32 -11.80 7.16 12.34
CA ALA A 32 -10.97 8.16 11.65
C ALA A 32 -9.53 7.66 11.44
N ILE A 33 -8.95 7.00 12.44
CA ILE A 33 -7.63 6.38 12.33
C ILE A 33 -7.64 5.25 11.31
N ALA A 34 -8.62 4.35 11.38
CA ALA A 34 -8.74 3.21 10.46
C ALA A 34 -8.85 3.67 8.99
N VAL A 35 -9.70 4.66 8.72
CA VAL A 35 -9.86 5.26 7.39
C VAL A 35 -8.58 5.97 6.94
N GLY A 36 -7.84 6.59 7.85
CA GLY A 36 -6.56 7.24 7.54
C GLY A 36 -5.46 6.24 7.14
N ILE A 37 -5.45 5.03 7.69
CA ILE A 37 -4.45 4.00 7.42
C ILE A 37 -4.81 3.17 6.17
N PHE A 38 -6.10 2.98 5.89
CA PHE A 38 -6.58 2.12 4.80
C PHE A 38 -5.91 2.38 3.42
N PRO A 39 -5.71 3.63 2.96
CA PRO A 39 -5.06 3.92 1.68
C PRO A 39 -3.65 3.35 1.53
N VAL A 40 -2.91 3.17 2.64
CA VAL A 40 -1.56 2.57 2.64
C VAL A 40 -1.63 1.16 2.09
N PHE A 41 -2.61 0.37 2.52
CA PHE A 41 -2.78 -1.01 2.06
C PHE A 41 -3.17 -1.09 0.58
N VAL A 42 -3.98 -0.14 0.11
CA VAL A 42 -4.31 -0.03 -1.32
C VAL A 42 -3.04 0.24 -2.13
N LYS A 43 -2.17 1.13 -1.67
CA LYS A 43 -0.90 1.42 -2.34
C LYS A 43 0.09 0.27 -2.27
N ILE A 44 0.18 -0.46 -1.15
CA ILE A 44 0.96 -1.70 -1.05
C ILE A 44 0.46 -2.74 -2.06
N LYS A 45 -0.86 -2.90 -2.20
CA LYS A 45 -1.44 -3.80 -3.20
C LYS A 45 -1.09 -3.37 -4.62
N ALA A 46 -1.27 -2.09 -4.95
CA ALA A 46 -0.91 -1.56 -6.28
C ALA A 46 0.59 -1.77 -6.58
N LEU A 47 1.47 -1.58 -5.59
CA LEU A 47 2.91 -1.83 -5.72
C LEU A 47 3.22 -3.32 -5.94
N ASN A 48 2.48 -4.21 -5.28
CA ASN A 48 2.63 -5.66 -5.45
C ASN A 48 2.13 -6.14 -6.83
N ASP A 49 1.01 -5.56 -7.30
CA ASP A 49 0.47 -5.83 -8.63
C ASP A 49 1.44 -5.30 -9.71
N TYR A 50 2.02 -4.11 -9.51
CA TYR A 50 3.06 -3.56 -10.38
C TYR A 50 4.31 -4.44 -10.44
N ALA A 51 4.81 -4.91 -9.30
CA ALA A 51 5.95 -5.82 -9.24
C ALA A 51 5.67 -7.11 -10.02
N SER A 52 4.48 -7.69 -9.80
CA SER A 52 4.04 -8.94 -10.43
C SER A 52 3.86 -8.78 -11.94
N PHE A 53 3.22 -7.70 -12.36
CA PHE A 53 3.08 -7.33 -13.77
C PHE A 53 4.44 -7.19 -14.45
N THR A 54 5.35 -6.44 -13.83
CA THR A 54 6.70 -6.20 -14.36
C THR A 54 7.49 -7.51 -14.47
N ALA A 55 7.49 -8.34 -13.43
CA ALA A 55 8.16 -9.64 -13.45
C ALA A 55 7.61 -10.55 -14.54
N ARG A 56 6.28 -10.58 -14.72
CA ARG A 56 5.61 -11.37 -15.76
C ARG A 56 5.96 -10.87 -17.16
N MET A 57 5.96 -9.56 -17.36
CA MET A 57 6.21 -8.95 -18.65
C MET A 57 7.67 -9.16 -19.09
N ILE A 58 8.62 -9.04 -18.17
CA ILE A 58 10.02 -9.41 -18.41
C ILE A 58 10.16 -10.89 -18.77
N ALA A 59 9.47 -11.78 -18.03
CA ALA A 59 9.51 -13.22 -18.28
C ALA A 59 8.93 -13.62 -19.65
N LEU A 60 7.90 -12.92 -20.11
CA LEU A 60 7.24 -13.15 -21.41
C LEU A 60 8.04 -12.60 -22.59
N GLU A 61 8.65 -11.42 -22.43
CA GLU A 61 9.43 -10.78 -23.50
C GLU A 61 10.90 -11.25 -23.51
N GLY A 62 11.33 -12.00 -22.48
CA GLY A 62 12.69 -12.53 -22.40
C GLY A 62 13.74 -11.45 -22.15
N GLY A 63 13.38 -10.30 -21.57
CA GLY A 63 14.30 -9.18 -21.37
C GLY A 63 13.62 -7.89 -20.93
N ILE A 64 14.43 -6.87 -20.61
CA ILE A 64 13.93 -5.51 -20.39
C ILE A 64 14.02 -4.75 -21.72
N ASN A 65 13.05 -5.00 -22.59
CA ASN A 65 12.94 -4.35 -23.90
C ASN A 65 12.12 -3.06 -23.82
N ASP A 66 12.09 -2.28 -24.91
CA ASP A 66 11.32 -1.03 -24.97
C ASP A 66 9.83 -1.23 -24.68
N LYS A 67 9.25 -2.35 -25.14
CA LYS A 67 7.87 -2.73 -24.78
C LYS A 67 7.68 -2.84 -23.28
N VAL A 68 8.60 -3.52 -22.58
CA VAL A 68 8.55 -3.69 -21.12
C VAL A 68 8.66 -2.33 -20.44
N ARG A 69 9.58 -1.47 -20.89
CA ARG A 69 9.73 -0.11 -20.38
C ARG A 69 8.46 0.72 -20.55
N GLU A 70 7.84 0.66 -21.72
CA GLU A 70 6.59 1.36 -22.02
C GLU A 70 5.44 0.85 -21.15
N GLY A 71 5.27 -0.48 -21.03
CA GLY A 71 4.23 -1.07 -20.19
C GLY A 71 4.43 -0.74 -18.70
N MET A 72 5.67 -0.78 -18.22
CA MET A 72 6.01 -0.34 -16.87
C MET A 72 5.67 1.13 -16.64
N ALA A 73 6.00 2.03 -17.58
CA ALA A 73 5.69 3.45 -17.48
C ALA A 73 4.17 3.68 -17.48
N LYS A 74 3.44 3.05 -18.39
CA LYS A 74 1.98 3.15 -18.48
C LYS A 74 1.28 2.66 -17.22
N TYR A 75 1.72 1.54 -16.66
CA TYR A 75 1.17 1.01 -15.41
C TYR A 75 1.46 1.96 -14.24
N ARG A 76 2.69 2.48 -14.16
CA ARG A 76 3.11 3.44 -13.14
C ARG A 76 2.25 4.70 -13.16
N ASP A 77 1.97 5.24 -14.35
CA ASP A 77 1.16 6.43 -14.53
C ASP A 77 -0.31 6.18 -14.15
N THR A 78 -0.84 5.00 -14.51
CA THR A 78 -2.21 4.60 -14.20
C THR A 78 -2.45 4.46 -12.69
N GLU A 79 -1.50 3.84 -11.99
CA GLU A 79 -1.59 3.61 -10.53
C GLU A 79 -1.03 4.78 -9.69
N GLN A 80 -0.57 5.85 -10.34
CA GLN A 80 0.04 7.03 -9.71
C GLN A 80 1.20 6.66 -8.76
N LEU A 81 2.16 5.91 -9.31
CA LEU A 81 3.33 5.37 -8.63
C LEU A 81 4.59 6.20 -8.97
N THR A 82 4.59 7.49 -8.64
CA THR A 82 5.58 8.47 -9.16
C THR A 82 6.98 8.36 -8.55
N THR A 83 7.12 7.82 -7.34
CA THR A 83 8.39 7.72 -6.61
C THR A 83 8.96 6.30 -6.57
N VAL A 84 8.37 5.38 -7.35
CA VAL A 84 8.81 3.98 -7.40
C VAL A 84 10.23 3.86 -7.94
N THR A 85 11.04 3.09 -7.23
CA THR A 85 12.38 2.67 -7.64
C THR A 85 12.39 1.16 -7.84
N GLU A 86 12.80 0.68 -9.03
CA GLU A 86 12.97 -0.73 -9.32
C GLU A 86 14.40 -1.19 -9.04
N ASP A 87 14.51 -2.40 -8.49
CA ASP A 87 15.76 -3.10 -8.27
C ASP A 87 15.65 -4.51 -8.88
N PHE A 88 16.54 -4.76 -9.86
CA PHE A 88 16.66 -6.01 -10.60
C PHE A 88 17.97 -6.75 -10.28
N SER A 89 18.65 -6.40 -9.19
CA SER A 89 19.97 -6.95 -8.84
C SER A 89 19.99 -8.46 -8.60
N GLU A 90 18.86 -9.06 -8.24
CA GLU A 90 18.71 -10.50 -8.00
C GLU A 90 18.33 -11.29 -9.25
N CYS A 91 18.18 -10.64 -10.40
CA CYS A 91 17.94 -11.31 -11.66
C CYS A 91 19.20 -12.04 -12.13
N GLU A 92 19.03 -13.21 -12.75
CA GLU A 92 20.15 -13.95 -13.39
C GLU A 92 20.64 -13.29 -14.70
N PHE A 93 20.01 -12.18 -15.10
CA PHE A 93 20.36 -11.39 -16.27
C PHE A 93 20.81 -9.98 -15.88
N TYR A 94 21.71 -9.41 -16.68
CA TYR A 94 22.13 -8.02 -16.56
C TYR A 94 21.38 -7.16 -17.59
N ARG A 95 21.07 -5.91 -17.23
CA ARG A 95 20.31 -4.94 -18.04
C ARG A 95 20.70 -4.99 -19.52
N ASP A 96 19.69 -5.06 -20.40
CA ASP A 96 19.82 -5.13 -21.88
C ASP A 96 20.36 -6.44 -22.48
N LYS A 97 20.41 -7.54 -21.70
CA LYS A 97 20.65 -8.88 -22.23
C LYS A 97 19.39 -9.74 -22.24
N ASP A 98 19.31 -10.58 -23.27
CA ASP A 98 18.29 -11.62 -23.40
C ASP A 98 18.35 -12.60 -22.21
N ILE A 99 17.17 -12.98 -21.74
CA ILE A 99 16.95 -13.85 -20.59
C ILE A 99 16.58 -15.23 -21.12
N GLN A 100 17.44 -16.22 -20.84
CA GLN A 100 17.19 -17.59 -21.28
C GLN A 100 16.04 -18.27 -20.54
N LEU A 101 15.51 -19.32 -21.16
CA LEU A 101 14.42 -20.12 -20.62
C LEU A 101 14.75 -20.58 -19.20
N ASN A 102 13.79 -20.41 -18.29
CA ASN A 102 13.87 -20.79 -16.88
C ASN A 102 14.85 -19.94 -16.02
N SER A 103 15.45 -18.88 -16.55
CA SER A 103 16.22 -17.94 -15.73
C SER A 103 15.33 -17.20 -14.73
N LEU A 104 15.88 -16.91 -13.55
CA LEU A 104 15.17 -16.20 -12.49
C LEU A 104 14.97 -14.72 -12.83
N VAL A 105 13.72 -14.27 -12.74
CA VAL A 105 13.34 -12.86 -12.79
C VAL A 105 12.91 -12.43 -11.39
N SER A 106 13.65 -11.53 -10.75
CA SER A 106 13.34 -10.98 -9.42
C SER A 106 13.18 -9.47 -9.52
N VAL A 107 11.96 -8.99 -9.29
CA VAL A 107 11.64 -7.56 -9.34
C VAL A 107 11.34 -7.10 -7.93
N LYS A 108 12.21 -6.26 -7.38
CA LYS A 108 11.96 -5.54 -6.13
C LYS A 108 11.59 -4.10 -6.48
N VAL A 109 10.55 -3.60 -5.83
CA VAL A 109 10.10 -2.23 -5.99
C VAL A 109 9.98 -1.59 -4.62
N LYS A 110 10.47 -0.36 -4.52
CA LYS A 110 10.40 0.47 -3.32
C LYS A 110 9.69 1.76 -3.66
N ASP A 111 8.85 2.22 -2.75
CA ASP A 111 8.15 3.49 -2.87
C ASP A 111 8.00 4.16 -1.50
N GLU A 112 7.69 5.44 -1.49
CA GLU A 112 7.44 6.21 -0.27
C GLU A 112 6.01 6.77 -0.32
N TYR A 113 5.13 6.25 0.54
CA TYR A 113 3.77 6.74 0.61
C TYR A 113 3.65 7.85 1.66
N ARG A 114 3.31 9.06 1.20
CA ARG A 114 3.01 10.19 2.08
C ARG A 114 1.58 10.07 2.57
N MET A 115 1.41 9.98 3.88
CA MET A 115 0.10 9.93 4.50
C MET A 115 -0.08 11.02 5.55
N ASN A 116 -1.34 11.29 5.86
CA ASN A 116 -1.73 12.29 6.84
C ASN A 116 -2.80 11.68 7.75
N ILE A 117 -2.46 11.51 9.03
CA ILE A 117 -3.42 11.08 10.06
C ILE A 117 -3.64 12.26 10.99
N ILE A 118 -4.88 12.76 11.02
CA ILE A 118 -5.33 13.81 11.96
C ILE A 118 -4.41 15.06 11.89
N GLY A 119 -4.02 15.46 10.67
CA GLY A 119 -3.21 16.67 10.45
C GLY A 119 -1.70 16.48 10.64
N VAL A 120 -1.25 15.27 10.99
CA VAL A 120 0.18 14.95 11.11
C VAL A 120 0.64 14.24 9.84
N PRO A 121 1.48 14.86 9.00
CA PRO A 121 2.07 14.22 7.84
C PRO A 121 3.22 13.30 8.26
N PHE A 122 3.29 12.11 7.66
CA PHE A 122 4.43 11.23 7.79
C PHE A 122 4.58 10.36 6.54
N ASN A 123 5.81 9.90 6.31
CA ASN A 123 6.15 9.07 5.17
C ASN A 123 6.29 7.62 5.62
N VAL A 124 5.68 6.71 4.86
CA VAL A 124 5.77 5.27 5.11
C VAL A 124 6.53 4.64 3.94
N PRO A 125 7.73 4.07 4.17
CA PRO A 125 8.39 3.29 3.14
C PRO A 125 7.60 2.01 2.89
N ILE A 126 7.24 1.78 1.64
CA ILE A 126 6.57 0.56 1.20
C ILE A 126 7.45 -0.16 0.18
N SER A 127 7.38 -1.48 0.19
CA SER A 127 8.15 -2.29 -0.75
C SER A 127 7.37 -3.52 -1.15
N ALA A 128 7.53 -3.94 -2.40
CA ALA A 128 7.02 -5.22 -2.88
C ALA A 128 8.10 -5.98 -3.64
N LYS A 129 7.93 -7.30 -3.72
CA LYS A 129 8.83 -8.19 -4.44
C LYS A 129 8.01 -9.21 -5.20
N ALA A 130 8.32 -9.39 -6.47
CA ALA A 130 7.74 -10.43 -7.30
C ALA A 130 8.85 -11.29 -7.92
N LEU A 131 8.54 -12.58 -8.07
CA LEU A 131 9.43 -13.57 -8.68
C LEU A 131 8.73 -14.18 -9.90
N SER A 132 9.48 -14.41 -10.97
CA SER A 132 9.04 -15.13 -12.15
C SER A 132 10.19 -15.91 -12.78
N ARG A 133 9.88 -16.67 -13.83
CA ARG A 133 10.83 -17.46 -14.62
C ARG A 133 10.61 -17.14 -16.09
N SER A 134 11.70 -16.90 -16.82
CA SER A 134 11.61 -16.60 -18.26
C SER A 134 11.00 -17.76 -19.04
N GLU A 135 10.10 -17.45 -19.97
CA GLU A 135 9.42 -18.41 -20.85
C GLU A 135 10.03 -18.40 -22.27
N VAL A 136 11.01 -17.54 -22.53
CA VAL A 136 11.58 -17.33 -23.86
C VAL A 136 12.85 -18.17 -24.04
N TYR A 137 12.91 -18.89 -25.15
CA TYR A 137 14.08 -19.65 -25.57
C TYR A 137 14.81 -18.91 -26.69
N HIS A 138 16.07 -18.53 -26.46
CA HIS A 138 16.93 -17.97 -27.50
C HIS A 138 17.90 -19.06 -27.98
N LYS A 139 17.96 -19.29 -29.29
CA LYS A 139 18.82 -20.32 -29.93
C LYS A 139 20.29 -19.91 -29.98
#